data_AF-A0A3R7B6Q3-F1
#
_entry.id   AF-A0A3R7B6Q3-F1
#
_cell.length_a   1.000
_cell.length_b   1.000
_cell.length_c   1.000
_cell.angle_alpha   90.00
_cell.angle_beta   90.00
_cell.angle_gamma   90.00
#
_symmetry.space_group_name_H-M   'P 1'
#
loop_
_entity.id
_entity.type
_entity.pdbx_description
1 polymer ?
#
loop_
_entity_poly.entity_id
_entity_poly.type
_entity_poly.pdbx_seq_one_letter_code
_entity_poly.pdbx_strand_id
1 'polypeptide(L)' 'KAQITLLAEMLPFWLTLVQHDKTHVVRLNAKQSYRVVKQILMQKVAITSPP' A
#
# COMPACT_ATOMS: atom_id res chain seq x y z
N LYS A 1 -12.25 3.05 0.05
CA LYS A 1 -12.09 1.64 0.51
C LYS A 1 -11.28 0.84 -0.52
N ALA A 2 -11.74 0.70 -1.77
CA ALA A 2 -11.02 -0.04 -2.82
C ALA A 2 -9.56 0.38 -3.03
N GLN A 3 -9.26 1.68 -3.05
CA GLN A 3 -7.88 2.18 -3.23
C GLN A 3 -6.93 1.79 -2.09
N ILE A 4 -7.43 1.74 -0.84
CA ILE A 4 -6.60 1.39 0.32
C ILE A 4 -6.29 -0.12 0.29
N THR A 5 -7.27 -0.94 -0.08
CA THR A 5 -7.09 -2.38 -0.28
C THR A 5 -6.08 -2.66 -1.37
N LEU A 6 -6.22 -2.00 -2.52
CA LEU A 6 -5.25 -2.10 -3.62
C LEU A 6 -3.84 -1.69 -3.16
N LEU A 7 -3.72 -0.60 -2.40
CA LEU A 7 -2.42 -0.17 -1.88
C LEU A 7 -1.81 -1.19 -0.91
N ALA A 8 -2.62 -1.81 -0.06
CA ALA A 8 -2.19 -2.86 0.87
C ALA A 8 -1.65 -4.08 0.13
N GLU A 9 -2.29 -4.46 -0.98
CA GLU A 9 -1.85 -5.57 -1.84
C GLU A 9 -0.57 -5.22 -2.61
N MET A 10 -0.45 -4.00 -3.12
CA MET A 10 0.73 -3.57 -3.87
C MET A 10 1.98 -3.38 -2.99
N LEU A 11 1.78 -2.87 -1.77
CA LEU A 11 2.83 -2.44 -0.84
C LEU A 11 2.61 -3.00 0.59
N PRO A 12 2.59 -4.34 0.77
CA PRO A 12 2.29 -4.97 2.06
C PRO A 12 3.34 -4.67 3.15
N PHE A 13 4.57 -4.31 2.75
CA PHE A 13 5.64 -3.91 3.67
C PHE A 13 5.42 -2.52 4.31
N TRP A 14 4.57 -1.70 3.71
CA TRP A 14 4.30 -0.33 4.16
C TRP A 14 2.90 -0.17 4.76
N LEU A 15 1.89 -0.75 4.12
CA LEU A 15 0.50 -0.64 4.54
C LEU A 15 -0.11 -2.02 4.70
N THR A 16 -0.73 -2.28 5.85
CA THR A 16 -1.45 -3.53 6.11
C THR A 16 -2.86 -3.22 6.59
N LEU A 17 -3.85 -3.92 6.04
CA LEU A 17 -5.23 -3.87 6.51
C LEU A 17 -5.49 -5.06 7.44
N VAL A 18 -5.95 -4.78 8.66
CA VAL A 18 -6.30 -5.79 9.65
C VAL A 18 -7.78 -5.61 10.01
N GLN A 19 -8.58 -6.67 9.86
CA GLN A 19 -9.96 -6.64 10.31
C GLN A 19 -10.00 -6.70 11.85
N HIS A 20 -10.73 -5.77 12.46
CA HIS A 20 -10.96 -5.73 13.91
C HIS A 20 -12.45 -5.52 14.16
N ASP A 21 -13.12 -6.58 14.62
CA ASP A 21 -14.57 -6.65 14.78
C ASP A 21 -15.33 -6.27 13.49
N LYS A 22 -16.05 -5.14 13.54
CA LYS A 22 -16.81 -4.56 12.42
C LYS A 22 -16.05 -3.47 11.67
N THR A 23 -14.76 -3.26 11.99
CA THR A 23 -13.93 -2.19 11.43
C THR A 23 -12.67 -2.74 10.77
N HIS A 24 -12.04 -1.92 9.93
CA HIS A 24 -10.72 -2.23 9.35
C HIS A 24 -9.71 -1.24 9.95
N VAL A 25 -8.65 -1.77 10.52
CA VAL A 25 -7.52 -1.00 11.02
C VAL A 25 -6.47 -0.94 9.93
N VAL A 26 -6.09 0.28 9.54
CA VAL A 26 -4.96 0.51 8.65
C VAL A 26 -3.71 0.66 9.49
N ARG A 27 -2.74 -0.25 9.30
CA ARG A 27 -1.41 -0.16 9.92
C ARG A 27 -0.43 0.38 8.90
N LEU A 28 0.25 1.47 9.24
CA LEU A 28 1.30 2.08 8.44
C LEU A 28 2.65 1.85 9.11
N ASN A 29 3.64 1.42 8.34
CA ASN A 29 5.01 1.30 8.80
C ASN A 29 5.73 2.66 8.69
N ALA A 30 5.71 3.43 9.78
CA ALA A 30 6.34 4.77 9.85
C ALA A 30 7.87 4.75 9.71
N LYS A 31 8.52 3.58 9.83
CA LYS A 31 9.97 3.46 9.60
C LYS A 31 10.34 3.62 8.12
N GLN A 32 9.37 3.46 7.22
CA GLN A 32 9.59 3.60 5.78
C GLN A 32 9.41 5.05 5.36
N SER A 33 10.41 5.59 4.66
CA SER A 33 10.34 6.94 4.08
C SER A 33 9.30 6.97 2.96
N TYR A 34 8.38 7.94 3.03
CA TYR A 34 7.36 8.14 2.01
C TYR A 34 7.95 8.30 0.59
N ARG A 35 9.12 8.92 0.45
CA ARG A 35 9.77 9.07 -0.87
C ARG A 35 10.11 7.71 -1.49
N VAL A 36 10.64 6.79 -0.68
CA VAL A 36 11.02 5.44 -1.12
C VAL A 36 9.77 4.65 -1.50
N VAL A 37 8.74 4.71 -0.65
CA VAL A 37 7.44 4.08 -0.91
C VAL A 37 6.83 4.58 -2.22
N LYS A 38 6.83 5.90 -2.45
CA LYS A 38 6.32 6.52 -3.68
C LYS A 38 7.09 6.04 -4.92
N GLN A 39 8.42 5.96 -4.85
CA GLN A 39 9.24 5.48 -5.96
C GLN A 39 8.91 4.02 -6.33
N ILE A 40 8.82 3.15 -5.32
CA ILE A 40 8.46 1.73 -5.52
C ILE A 40 7.05 1.61 -6.11
N LEU A 41 6.10 2.43 -5.63
CA LEU A 41 4.75 2.45 -6.17
C LEU A 41 4.73 2.81 -7.66
N MET A 42 5.44 3.88 -8.05
CA MET A 42 5.50 4.31 -9.45
C MET A 42 6.15 3.24 -10.35
N GLN A 43 7.19 2.57 -9.87
CA GLN A 43 7.80 1.44 -10.59
C GLN A 43 6.81 0.28 -10.78
N LYS A 44 6.08 -0.10 -9.73
CA LYS A 44 5.07 -1.16 -9.83
C LYS A 44 3.94 -0.81 -10.80
N VAL A 45 3.45 0.43 -10.76
CA VAL A 45 2.38 0.90 -11.67
C VAL A 45 2.83 0.83 -13.14
N ALA A 46 4.05 1.28 -13.44
CA ALA A 46 4.60 1.24 -14.79
C ALA A 46 4.75 -0.19 -15.35
N ILE A 47 4.93 -1.20 -14.48
CA ILE A 47 5.02 -2.61 -14.89
C ILE A 47 3.63 -3.19 -15.16
N THR A 48 2.63 -2.85 -14.34
CA THR A 48 1.24 -3.33 -14.49
C THR A 48 0.45 -2.67 -15.62
N SER A 49 0.96 -1.60 -16.20
CA SER A 49 0.32 -0.89 -17.32
C SER A 49 1.40 -0.56 -18.35
N PRO A 50 1.74 -1.50 -19.26
CA PRO A 50 2.65 -1.19 -20.34
C PRO A 50 2.04 -0.10 -21.26
N PRO A 51 2.88 0.75 -21.86
CA PRO A 51 2.44 1.84 -22.73
C PRO A 51 1.69 1.35 -23.97
#